data_AF-A0A6L8FYU8-F1
#
_entry.id   AF-A0A6L8FYU8-F1
#
_cell.length_a   1.000
_cell.length_b   1.000
_cell.length_c   1.000
_cell.angle_alpha   90.00
_cell.angle_beta   90.00
_cell.angle_gamma   90.00
#
_symmetry.space_group_name_H-M   'P 1'
#
loop_
_entity.id
_entity.type
_entity.pdbx_description
1 polymer ?
#
loop_
_entity_poly.entity_id
_entity_poly.type
_entity_poly.pdbx_seq_one_letter_code
_entity_poly.pdbx_strand_id
1 'polypeptide(L)'
;MKIVRSHNSVPIRLTEERWQHIVRRHPEMATSQESILETISQPAQIQEGDYGTLMAIRFYAKTPLTSKYLIAVYREVQPDDGFVLTAY
;
A
#
# COMPACT_ATOMS: atom_id res chain seq x y z
N MET A 1 -2.57 13.26 -5.60
CA MET A 1 -1.64 12.71 -4.60
C MET A 1 -2.42 12.44 -3.32
N LYS A 2 -2.28 11.25 -2.74
CA LYS A 2 -2.88 10.90 -1.44
C LYS A 2 -1.77 10.59 -0.44
N ILE A 3 -2.01 10.85 0.83
CA ILE A 3 -1.06 10.59 1.92
C ILE A 3 -1.81 9.87 3.03
N VAL A 4 -1.17 8.85 3.60
CA VAL A 4 -1.69 8.13 4.75
C VAL A 4 -0.56 7.91 5.74
N ARG A 5 -0.83 7.85 7.05
CA ARG A 5 0.19 7.49 8.04
C ARG A 5 0.33 5.97 8.12
N SER A 6 1.55 5.48 8.15
CA SER A 6 1.86 4.07 8.42
C SER A 6 1.65 3.71 9.90
N HIS A 7 1.83 2.43 10.23
CA HIS A 7 1.84 1.95 11.60
C HIS A 7 2.87 2.68 12.49
N ASN A 8 4.01 3.09 11.93
CA ASN A 8 5.06 3.85 12.64
C ASN A 8 4.78 5.37 12.66
N SER A 9 3.57 5.79 12.29
CA SER A 9 3.16 7.21 12.19
C SER A 9 3.90 8.04 11.12
N VAL A 10 4.68 7.40 10.24
CA VAL A 10 5.37 8.05 9.12
C VAL A 10 4.38 8.31 7.99
N PRO A 11 4.34 9.53 7.40
CA PRO A 11 3.47 9.81 6.26
C PRO A 11 3.98 9.09 5.00
N ILE A 12 3.12 8.28 4.39
CA ILE A 12 3.37 7.53 3.17
C ILE A 12 2.57 8.15 2.02
N ARG A 13 3.27 8.65 1.01
CA ARG A 13 2.65 9.24 -0.18
C ARG A 13 2.41 8.21 -1.28
N LEU A 14 1.19 8.25 -1.81
CA LEU A 14 0.81 7.62 -3.06
C LEU A 14 0.68 8.72 -4.13
N THR A 15 1.71 8.84 -4.97
CA THR A 15 1.71 9.78 -6.10
C THR A 15 0.88 9.24 -7.25
N GLU A 16 0.45 10.13 -8.14
CA GLU A 16 -0.29 9.74 -9.34
C GLU A 16 0.55 8.82 -10.25
N GLU A 17 1.84 9.13 -10.42
CA GLU A 17 2.79 8.28 -11.14
C GLU A 17 2.85 6.85 -10.57
N ARG A 18 2.93 6.72 -9.24
CA ARG A 18 2.97 5.41 -8.58
C ARG A 18 1.64 4.68 -8.68
N TRP A 19 0.53 5.40 -8.57
CA TRP A 19 -0.80 4.83 -8.78
C TRP A 19 -0.95 4.25 -10.20
N GLN A 20 -0.59 5.03 -11.23
CA GLN A 20 -0.61 4.57 -12.62
C GLN A 20 0.32 3.38 -12.85
N HIS A 21 1.50 3.38 -12.22
CA HIS A 21 2.44 2.26 -12.28
C HIS A 21 1.82 0.97 -11.71
N ILE A 22 1.15 1.07 -10.55
CA ILE A 22 0.47 -0.05 -9.90
C ILE A 22 -0.64 -0.58 -10.81
N VAL A 23 -1.56 0.28 -11.27
CA VAL A 23 -2.70 -0.14 -12.11
C VAL A 23 -2.24 -0.75 -13.43
N ARG A 24 -1.15 -0.25 -14.02
CA ARG A 24 -0.61 -0.82 -15.27
C ARG A 24 -0.04 -2.23 -15.08
N ARG A 25 0.57 -2.51 -13.93
CA ARG A 25 1.14 -3.84 -13.62
C ARG A 25 0.14 -4.80 -12.99
N HIS A 26 -0.83 -4.26 -12.27
CA HIS A 26 -1.87 -4.95 -11.51
C HIS A 26 -3.24 -4.34 -11.85
N PRO A 27 -3.82 -4.63 -13.02
CA PRO A 27 -5.12 -4.08 -13.43
C PRO A 27 -6.25 -4.36 -12.42
N GLU A 28 -6.15 -5.46 -11.67
CA GLU A 28 -7.03 -5.83 -10.55
C GLU A 28 -7.06 -4.80 -9.40
N MET A 29 -6.08 -3.88 -9.37
CA MET A 29 -5.97 -2.83 -8.37
C MET A 29 -6.67 -1.53 -8.77
N ALA A 30 -7.21 -1.39 -9.99
CA ALA A 30 -7.77 -0.14 -10.52
C ALA A 30 -8.82 0.54 -9.62
N THR A 31 -9.55 -0.22 -8.81
CA THR A 31 -10.57 0.29 -7.87
C THR A 31 -10.14 0.21 -6.40
N SER A 32 -8.93 -0.25 -6.13
CA SER A 32 -8.42 -0.58 -4.79
C SER A 32 -7.56 0.53 -4.17
N GLN A 33 -7.61 1.76 -4.69
CA GLN A 33 -6.75 2.85 -4.21
C GLN A 33 -6.94 3.13 -2.71
N GLU A 34 -8.20 3.21 -2.26
CA GLU A 34 -8.52 3.41 -0.84
C GLU A 34 -8.07 2.20 0.01
N SER A 35 -8.22 0.99 -0.51
CA SER A 35 -7.78 -0.23 0.17
C SER A 35 -6.25 -0.27 0.35
N ILE A 36 -5.47 0.27 -0.59
CA ILE A 36 -4.01 0.42 -0.40
C ILE A 36 -3.71 1.32 0.80
N LEU A 37 -4.37 2.49 0.87
CA LEU A 37 -4.15 3.45 1.97
C LEU A 37 -4.58 2.87 3.31
N GLU A 38 -5.72 2.20 3.33
CA GLU A 38 -6.22 1.51 4.53
C GLU A 38 -5.26 0.39 4.97
N THR A 39 -4.73 -0.39 4.03
CA THR A 39 -3.76 -1.46 4.32
C THR A 39 -2.48 -0.91 4.95
N ILE A 40 -2.00 0.25 4.49
CA ILE A 40 -0.81 0.91 5.07
C ILE A 40 -1.09 1.45 6.49
N SER A 41 -2.27 2.04 6.71
CA SER A 41 -2.61 2.64 8.02
C SER A 41 -3.01 1.62 9.08
N GLN A 42 -3.68 0.54 8.66
CA GLN A 42 -4.24 -0.47 9.53
C GLN A 42 -3.95 -1.87 8.96
N PRO A 43 -2.67 -2.28 8.89
CA PRO A 43 -2.30 -3.61 8.43
C PRO A 43 -2.73 -4.67 9.43
N ALA A 44 -3.09 -5.86 8.93
CA ALA A 44 -3.24 -7.04 9.78
C ALA A 44 -1.87 -7.64 10.13
N GLN A 45 -0.91 -7.50 9.21
CA GLN A 45 0.47 -7.93 9.39
C GLN A 45 1.41 -6.98 8.63
N ILE A 46 2.60 -6.75 9.18
CA ILE A 46 3.71 -6.08 8.49
C ILE A 46 4.84 -7.08 8.37
N GLN A 47 5.44 -7.18 7.18
CA GLN A 47 6.66 -7.93 6.95
C GLN A 47 7.75 -7.00 6.42
N GLU A 48 8.98 -7.25 6.82
CA GLU A 48 10.14 -6.60 6.22
C GLU A 48 10.46 -7.27 4.87
N GLY A 49 10.60 -6.45 3.84
CA GLY A 49 11.13 -6.85 2.55
C GLY A 49 12.57 -6.40 2.37
N ASP A 50 13.09 -6.59 1.16
CA ASP A 50 14.47 -6.25 0.86
C ASP A 50 14.72 -4.74 0.90
N TYR A 51 15.97 -4.36 1.18
CA TYR A 51 16.47 -2.98 1.15
C TYR A 51 15.65 -2.02 2.03
N GLY A 52 15.13 -2.47 3.17
CA GLY A 52 14.33 -1.63 4.07
C GLY A 52 12.96 -1.27 3.51
N THR A 53 12.34 -2.18 2.75
CA THR A 53 10.93 -2.06 2.38
C THR A 53 10.05 -2.70 3.45
N LEU A 54 8.82 -2.20 3.57
CA LEU A 54 7.79 -2.75 4.43
C LEU A 54 6.61 -3.21 3.57
N MET A 55 6.09 -4.39 3.89
CA MET A 55 4.94 -5.00 3.24
C MET A 55 3.79 -5.03 4.23
N ALA A 56 2.85 -4.09 4.08
CA ALA A 56 1.60 -4.10 4.81
C ALA A 56 0.63 -5.08 4.15
N ILE A 57 0.08 -5.99 4.93
CA ILE A 57 -0.79 -7.07 4.47
C ILE A 57 -2.14 -6.95 5.18
N ARG A 58 -3.23 -6.96 4.41
CA ARG A 58 -4.59 -6.98 4.96
C ARG A 58 -5.53 -7.83 4.13
N PHE A 59 -6.38 -8.60 4.83
CA PHE A 59 -7.43 -9.40 4.20
C PHE A 59 -8.69 -8.58 3.96
N TYR A 60 -9.23 -8.68 2.76
CA TYR A 60 -10.51 -8.09 2.36
C TYR A 60 -11.51 -9.19 2.02
N ALA A 61 -12.47 -9.41 2.92
CA ALA A 61 -13.48 -10.46 2.78
C ALA A 61 -14.46 -10.23 1.61
N LYS A 62 -14.65 -8.98 1.20
CA LYS A 62 -15.48 -8.61 0.04
C LYS A 62 -14.67 -7.74 -0.90
N THR A 63 -14.42 -8.24 -2.11
CA THR A 63 -14.03 -7.44 -3.28
C THR A 63 -14.96 -7.78 -4.44
N PRO A 64 -14.97 -7.00 -5.54
CA PRO A 64 -15.86 -7.25 -6.67
C PRO A 64 -15.72 -8.65 -7.30
N LEU A 65 -14.57 -9.32 -7.15
CA LEU A 65 -14.33 -10.67 -7.67
C LEU A 65 -14.49 -11.75 -6.59
N THR A 66 -13.77 -11.64 -5.47
CA THR A 66 -13.68 -12.65 -4.39
C THR A 66 -13.17 -12.03 -3.07
N SER A 67 -12.89 -12.84 -2.04
CA SER A 67 -12.03 -12.41 -0.94
C SER A 67 -10.55 -12.47 -1.33
N LYS A 68 -9.75 -11.45 -1.00
CA LYS A 68 -8.31 -11.44 -1.29
C LYS A 68 -7.50 -10.77 -0.20
N TYR A 69 -6.22 -11.12 -0.14
CA TYR A 69 -5.23 -10.31 0.56
C TYR A 69 -4.78 -9.17 -0.36
N LEU A 70 -4.62 -7.98 0.20
CA LEU A 70 -3.95 -6.86 -0.43
C LEU A 70 -2.59 -6.70 0.24
N ILE A 71 -1.55 -6.60 -0.56
CA ILE A 71 -0.19 -6.33 -0.12
C ILE A 71 0.21 -4.95 -0.64
N ALA A 72 0.48 -4.02 0.26
CA ALA A 72 1.00 -2.69 -0.06
C ALA A 72 2.48 -2.63 0.33
N VAL A 73 3.35 -2.47 -0.66
CA VAL A 73 4.80 -2.36 -0.45
C VAL A 73 5.17 -0.88 -0.41
N TYR A 74 5.73 -0.42 0.70
CA TYR A 74 6.12 0.96 0.91
C TYR A 74 7.48 1.06 1.60
N ARG A 75 8.04 2.26 1.62
CA ARG A 75 9.27 2.56 2.37
C ARG A 75 9.06 3.82 3.19
N GLU A 76 9.54 3.77 4.43
CA GLU A 76 9.72 4.92 5.31
C GLU A 76 11.15 5.41 5.11
N VAL A 77 11.32 6.59 4.51
CA VAL A 77 12.65 7.13 4.17
C VAL A 77 13.17 8.03 5.30
N GLN A 78 12.27 8.83 5.87
CA GLN A 78 12.50 9.71 7.01
C GLN A 78 11.28 9.68 7.93
N PRO A 79 11.36 10.16 9.19
CA PRO A 79 10.20 10.21 10.09
C PRO A 79 8.99 10.96 9.53
N ASP A 80 9.21 11.86 8.56
CA ASP A 80 8.23 12.70 7.90
C ASP A 80 8.11 12.47 6.38
N ASP A 81 8.75 11.42 5.83
CA ASP A 81 8.61 11.05 4.41
C ASP A 81 8.70 9.53 4.17
N GLY A 82 7.82 9.07 3.32
CA GLY A 82 7.78 7.70 2.84
C GLY A 82 6.90 7.61 1.59
N PHE A 83 7.01 6.53 0.85
CA PHE A 83 6.27 6.37 -0.41
C PHE A 83 5.89 4.92 -0.70
N VAL A 84 4.81 4.75 -1.46
CA VAL A 84 4.38 3.45 -1.97
C VAL A 84 5.24 3.06 -3.16
N LEU A 85 5.79 1.84 -3.15
CA LEU A 85 6.56 1.28 -4.26
C LEU A 85 5.63 0.56 -5.26
N THR A 86 4.81 -0.37 -4.75
CA THR A 86 3.85 -1.17 -5.50
C THR A 86 2.73 -1.70 -4.59
N ALA A 87 1.65 -2.22 -5.16
CA ALA A 87 0.63 -2.96 -4.43
C ALA A 87 -0.06 -3.99 -5.34
N TYR A 88 -0.54 -5.08 -4.77
CA TYR A 88 -1.22 -6.18 -5.48
C TYR A 88 -2.17 -6.96 -4.56
#